data_AF-A0A346N668-F1
#
_entry.id   AF-A0A346N668-F1
#
_cell.length_a   1.000
_cell.length_b   1.000
_cell.length_c   1.000
_cell.angle_alpha   90.00
_cell.angle_beta   90.00
_cell.angle_gamma   90.00
#
_symmetry.space_group_name_H-M   'P 1'
#
loop_
_entity.id
_entity.type
_entity.pdbx_description
1 polymer ?
#
loop_
_entity_poly.entity_id
_entity_poly.type
_entity_poly.pdbx_seq_one_letter_code
_entity_poly.pdbx_strand_id
1 'polypeptide(L)' 'MCVRLERTRRGLSQEELGQKIGRDQAFISEIESGKRTVTLDVIGRVADALEVRPADLLDEKFGRRPG' A
#
# COMPACT_ATOMS: atom_id res chain seq x y z
N MET A 1 -6.44 -5.65 -1.74
CA MET A 1 -5.08 -5.02 -1.59
C MET A 1 -4.82 -4.65 -0.12
N CYS A 2 -3.69 -5.08 0.45
CA CYS A 2 -3.41 -4.97 1.89
C CYS A 2 -2.87 -3.60 2.37
N VAL A 3 -2.81 -2.61 1.48
CA VAL A 3 -2.24 -1.27 1.74
C VAL A 3 -2.84 -0.60 2.96
N ARG A 4 -4.17 -0.61 3.11
CA ARG A 4 -4.85 0.00 4.28
C ARG A 4 -4.37 -0.61 5.59
N LEU A 5 -4.26 -1.93 5.64
CA LEU A 5 -3.91 -2.68 6.83
C LEU A 5 -2.45 -2.43 7.23
N GLU A 6 -1.53 -2.44 6.26
CA GLU A 6 -0.11 -2.15 6.52
C GLU A 6 0.14 -0.67 6.86
N ARG A 7 -0.63 0.24 6.27
CA ARG A 7 -0.60 1.67 6.59
C ARG A 7 -1.05 1.92 8.04
N THR A 8 -2.20 1.38 8.46
CA THR A 8 -2.73 1.60 9.81
C THR A 8 -1.87 0.94 10.88
N ARG A 9 -1.26 -0.23 10.60
CA ARG A 9 -0.27 -0.87 11.49
C ARG A 9 0.92 0.04 11.82
N ARG A 10 1.28 0.94 10.90
CA ARG A 10 2.37 1.92 11.06
C ARG A 10 1.90 3.27 11.59
N GLY A 11 0.61 3.41 11.91
CA GLY A 11 0.05 4.67 12.40
C GLY A 11 0.01 5.79 11.36
N LEU A 12 0.23 5.48 10.08
CA LEU A 12 0.24 6.47 9.01
C LEU A 12 -1.18 6.83 8.59
N SER A 13 -1.45 8.10 8.34
CA SER A 13 -2.62 8.58 7.60
C SER A 13 -2.44 8.36 6.09
N GLN A 14 -3.55 8.45 5.33
CA GLN A 14 -3.48 8.36 3.87
C GLN A 14 -2.69 9.53 3.25
N GLU A 15 -2.77 10.72 3.87
CA GLU A 15 -1.99 11.88 3.45
C GLU A 15 -0.49 11.66 3.66
N GLU A 16 -0.07 11.14 4.82
CA GLU A 16 1.33 10.83 5.10
C GLU A 16 1.89 9.77 4.15
N LEU A 17 1.11 8.73 3.85
CA LEU A 17 1.53 7.73 2.86
C LEU A 17 1.64 8.35 1.45
N GLY A 18 0.69 9.20 1.07
CA GLY A 18 0.72 9.95 -0.19
C GLY A 18 2.00 10.77 -0.29
N GLN A 19 2.29 11.59 0.72
CA GLN A 19 3.50 12.41 0.77
C GLN A 19 4.78 11.57 0.64
N LYS A 20 4.87 10.42 1.33
CA LYS A 20 6.02 9.50 1.24
C LYS A 20 6.27 8.98 -0.18
N ILE A 21 5.22 8.82 -1.00
CA ILE A 21 5.35 8.34 -2.40
C ILE A 21 5.23 9.46 -3.45
N GLY A 22 5.17 10.73 -3.02
CA GLY A 22 5.00 11.88 -3.91
C GLY A 22 3.63 11.94 -4.59
N ARG A 23 2.56 11.54 -3.90
CA ARG A 23 1.16 11.53 -4.37
C ARG A 23 0.23 12.19 -3.35
N ASP A 24 -0.98 12.50 -3.79
CA ASP A 24 -2.00 13.06 -2.90
C ASP A 24 -2.73 11.96 -2.11
N GLN A 25 -3.49 12.40 -1.10
CA GLN A 25 -4.32 11.52 -0.27
C GLN A 25 -5.41 10.80 -1.09
N ALA A 26 -5.96 11.46 -2.13
CA ALA A 26 -7.00 10.89 -2.98
C ALA A 26 -6.49 9.64 -3.72
N PHE A 27 -5.26 9.68 -4.23
CA PHE A 27 -4.58 8.57 -4.88
C PHE A 27 -4.47 7.36 -3.94
N ILE A 28 -4.10 7.57 -2.67
CA ILE A 28 -4.07 6.49 -1.67
C ILE A 28 -5.48 5.92 -1.42
N SER A 29 -6.49 6.78 -1.34
CA SER A 29 -7.89 6.36 -1.18
C SER A 29 -8.37 5.49 -2.36
N GLU A 30 -8.03 5.85 -3.60
CA GLU A 30 -8.36 5.05 -4.80
C GLU A 30 -7.69 3.67 -4.78
N ILE A 31 -6.42 3.61 -4.35
CA ILE A 31 -5.68 2.35 -4.18
C ILE A 31 -6.34 1.47 -3.13
N GLU A 32 -6.61 2.00 -1.93
CA GLU A 32 -7.17 1.22 -0.83
C GLU A 32 -8.63 0.79 -1.07
N SER A 33 -9.35 1.46 -1.98
CA SER A 33 -10.71 1.10 -2.38
C SER A 33 -10.76 0.20 -3.62
N GLY A 34 -9.62 -0.14 -4.21
CA GLY A 34 -9.54 -0.97 -5.41
C GLY A 34 -10.11 -0.29 -6.67
N LYS A 35 -10.37 1.01 -6.62
CA LYS A 35 -10.94 1.78 -7.74
C LYS A 35 -9.92 2.09 -8.84
N ARG A 36 -8.63 1.94 -8.54
CA ARG A 36 -7.53 2.24 -9.45
C ARG A 36 -6.62 1.04 -9.63
N THR A 37 -6.40 0.63 -10.88
CA THR A 37 -5.29 -0.24 -11.26
C THR A 37 -4.00 0.57 -11.23
N VAL A 38 -3.02 0.12 -10.46
CA VAL A 38 -1.71 0.76 -10.32
C VAL A 38 -0.62 -0.02 -11.04
N THR A 39 0.43 0.67 -11.46
CA THR A 39 1.61 0.05 -12.06
C THR A 39 2.45 -0.65 -11.00
N LEU A 40 3.33 -1.58 -11.44
CA LEU A 40 4.27 -2.25 -10.56
C LEU A 40 5.24 -1.27 -9.86
N ASP A 41 5.63 -0.18 -10.54
CA ASP A 41 6.43 0.91 -9.95
C ASP A 41 5.72 1.55 -8.75
N VAL A 42 4.42 1.85 -8.87
CA VAL A 42 3.65 2.42 -7.76
C VAL A 42 3.56 1.42 -6.61
N ILE A 43 3.36 0.14 -6.90
CA ILE A 43 3.35 -0.91 -5.87
C ILE A 43 4.70 -0.97 -5.16
N GLY A 44 5.81 -0.88 -5.90
CA GLY A 44 7.16 -0.80 -5.33
C GLY A 44 7.32 0.37 -4.37
N ARG A 45 6.95 1.59 -4.80
CA ARG A 45 7.03 2.79 -3.95
C ARG A 45 6.15 2.70 -2.70
N VAL A 46 4.94 2.15 -2.82
CA VAL A 46 4.05 1.94 -1.68
C VAL A 46 4.64 0.89 -0.74
N ALA A 47 5.22 -0.19 -1.27
CA ALA A 47 5.86 -1.23 -0.48
C ALA A 47 7.09 -0.69 0.26
N ASP A 48 7.93 0.11 -0.40
CA ASP A 48 9.08 0.77 0.22
C ASP A 48 8.65 1.76 1.30
N ALA A 49 7.64 2.60 1.02
CA ALA A 49 7.10 3.55 2.00
C ALA A 49 6.44 2.87 3.21
N LEU A 50 5.97 1.65 3.03
CA LEU A 50 5.41 0.80 4.07
C LEU A 50 6.40 -0.25 4.56
N GLU A 51 7.68 -0.25 4.16
CA GLU A 51 8.68 -1.23 4.62
C GLU A 51 8.16 -2.69 4.58
N VAL A 52 7.49 -3.07 3.49
CA VAL A 52 7.01 -4.44 3.22
C VAL A 52 7.47 -4.88 1.83
N ARG A 53 7.33 -6.17 1.50
CA ARG A 53 7.62 -6.62 0.14
C ARG A 53 6.45 -6.26 -0.78
N PRO A 54 6.69 -5.89 -2.05
CA PRO A 54 5.62 -5.65 -3.02
C PRO A 54 4.59 -6.79 -3.13
N ALA A 55 5.05 -8.03 -2.99
CA ALA A 55 4.18 -9.22 -3.00
C ALA A 55 3.16 -9.23 -1.84
N ASP A 56 3.53 -8.69 -0.67
CA ASP A 56 2.65 -8.64 0.50
C ASP A 56 1.47 -7.65 0.29
N LEU A 57 1.59 -6.73 -0.67
CA LEU A 57 0.51 -5.80 -1.06
C LEU A 57 -0.43 -6.35 -2.12
N LEU A 58 0.07 -7.25 -2.97
CA LEU A 58 -0.62 -7.84 -4.11
C LEU A 58 -1.54 -8.99 -3.73
N ASP A 59 -1.32 -9.59 -2.56
CA ASP A 59 -2.02 -10.80 -2.18
C ASP A 59 -3.25 -10.51 -1.30
N GLU A 60 -4.43 -10.89 -1.77
CA GLU A 60 -5.67 -10.78 -0.99
C GLU A 60 -5.86 -11.91 0.03
N LYS A 61 -5.01 -12.95 0.02
CA LYS A 61 -5.07 -14.09 0.95
C LYS A 61 -3.78 -14.39 1.72
N PHE A 62 -2.62 -13.85 1.34
CA PHE A 62 -1.35 -14.20 1.99
C PHE A 62 -0.89 -13.19 3.04
N GLY A 63 -1.54 -13.27 4.20
CA GLY A 63 -0.92 -12.97 5.51
C GLY A 63 -0.37 -14.23 6.21
N ARG A 64 -0.42 -15.40 5.58
CA ARG A 64 0.26 -16.60 6.08
C ARG A 64 1.66 -16.66 5.49
N ARG A 65 2.69 -16.44 6.31
CA ARG A 65 3.99 -17.06 6.07
C ARG A 65 3.74 -18.57 5.96
N PRO A 66 4.09 -19.26 4.86
CA PRO A 66 4.37 -20.68 4.99
C PRO A 66 5.57 -20.78 5.94
N GLY A 67 5.43 -21.62 6.97
CA GLY A 67 6.56 -22.00 7.83
C GLY A 67 7.66 -22.68 7.05
#